data_AF-A0AAE0VXZ1-F1
#
_entry.id   AF-A0AAE0VXZ1-F1
#
_cell.length_a   1.000
_cell.length_b   1.000
_cell.length_c   1.000
_cell.angle_alpha   90.00
_cell.angle_beta   90.00
_cell.angle_gamma   90.00
#
_symmetry.space_group_name_H-M   'P 1'
#
loop_
_entity.id
_entity.type
_entity.pdbx_description
1 polymer ?
#
loop_
_entity_poly.entity_id
_entity_poly.type
_entity_poly.pdbx_seq_one_letter_code
_entity_poly.pdbx_strand_id
1 'polypeptide(L)'
;MYTFCEIGTFRMTTAFNCMTGTIFSFVRSSYSICYSDIGCFESNKPYDNALYHLPQSPSEIDVKFKLFTRRNPETYEILISDSTAINLTNYTRSSDTKFIIHGYQHSLSALWDIKMKNEILKRASLFSSLEQILGL
;
A
#
# COMPACT_ATOMS: atom_id res chain seq x y z
N MET A 1 -13.28 46.10 11.08
CA MET A 1 -14.61 45.61 11.47
C MET A 1 -14.83 44.31 10.71
N TYR A 2 -14.88 43.18 11.40
CA TYR A 2 -14.92 41.85 10.80
C TYR A 2 -16.26 41.63 10.09
N THR A 3 -16.23 41.04 8.90
CA THR A 3 -17.41 40.38 8.33
C THR A 3 -17.00 38.97 7.95
N PHE A 4 -17.45 38.01 8.76
CA PHE A 4 -17.41 36.59 8.48
C PHE A 4 -18.20 36.31 7.20
N CYS A 5 -17.65 35.51 6.29
CA CYS A 5 -18.42 34.84 5.25
C CYS A 5 -18.39 33.34 5.56
N GLU A 6 -19.41 32.88 6.31
CA GLU A 6 -19.67 31.46 6.49
C GLU A 6 -19.98 30.82 5.14
N ILE A 7 -19.34 29.69 4.88
CA ILE A 7 -19.52 28.88 3.68
C ILE A 7 -20.77 28.02 3.90
N GLY A 8 -21.93 28.60 3.60
CA GLY A 8 -23.22 27.96 3.79
C GLY A 8 -24.14 28.21 2.60
N THR A 9 -24.29 27.18 1.77
CA THR A 9 -25.35 27.00 0.76
C THR A 9 -25.25 27.79 -0.56
N PHE A 10 -25.17 26.99 -1.62
CA PHE A 10 -25.31 27.31 -3.03
C PHE A 10 -26.40 28.37 -3.31
N ARG A 11 -26.04 29.49 -3.93
CA ARG A 11 -26.99 30.34 -4.67
C ARG A 11 -26.46 30.66 -6.04
N MET A 12 -26.97 29.91 -7.02
CA MET A 12 -26.82 30.18 -8.45
C MET A 12 -27.78 31.32 -8.81
N THR A 13 -27.33 32.57 -8.72
CA THR A 13 -28.02 33.71 -9.34
C THR A 13 -27.29 34.06 -10.62
N THR A 14 -27.80 33.53 -11.73
CA THR A 14 -27.42 33.98 -13.07
C THR A 14 -27.83 35.45 -13.25
N ALA A 15 -26.85 36.33 -13.36
CA ALA A 15 -27.01 37.61 -14.02
C ALA A 15 -25.89 37.73 -15.05
N PHE A 16 -26.25 37.48 -16.31
CA PHE A 16 -25.44 37.87 -17.46
C PHE A 16 -25.12 39.37 -17.34
N ASN A 17 -23.84 39.73 -17.19
CA ASN A 17 -23.19 40.72 -18.07
C ASN A 17 -21.72 41.00 -17.76
N CYS A 18 -20.99 41.13 -18.86
CA CYS A 18 -19.74 41.84 -19.10
C CYS A 18 -18.41 41.23 -18.61
N MET A 19 -17.77 40.57 -19.57
CA MET A 19 -16.32 40.46 -19.79
C MET A 19 -15.44 41.34 -18.90
N THR A 20 -14.90 40.74 -17.85
CA THR A 20 -13.48 40.90 -17.54
C THR A 20 -12.91 39.49 -17.47
N GLY A 21 -11.79 39.26 -18.15
CA GLY A 21 -11.11 37.97 -18.18
C GLY A 21 -10.47 37.66 -16.84
N THR A 22 -11.25 37.50 -15.78
CA THR A 22 -10.80 36.82 -14.59
C THR A 22 -10.76 35.35 -14.94
N ILE A 23 -9.56 34.83 -15.21
CA ILE A 23 -9.29 33.40 -15.12
C ILE A 23 -9.75 33.01 -13.72
N PHE A 24 -10.93 32.41 -13.61
CA PHE A 24 -11.37 31.79 -12.38
C PHE A 24 -10.49 30.56 -12.23
N SER A 25 -9.31 30.75 -11.64
CA SER A 25 -8.47 29.64 -11.22
C SER A 25 -9.29 28.87 -10.22
N PHE A 26 -9.87 27.76 -10.66
CA PHE A 26 -10.47 26.78 -9.76
C PHE A 26 -9.34 26.27 -8.86
N VAL A 27 -9.21 26.87 -7.68
CA VAL A 27 -8.41 26.29 -6.60
C VAL A 27 -9.16 25.02 -6.18
N ARG A 28 -8.74 23.87 -6.71
CA ARG A 28 -9.26 22.57 -6.24
C ARG A 28 -8.76 22.38 -4.81
N SER A 29 -9.69 22.14 -3.89
CA SER A 29 -9.36 21.88 -2.49
C SER A 29 -8.48 20.64 -2.40
N SER A 30 -7.29 20.77 -1.82
CA SER A 30 -6.47 19.63 -1.42
C SER A 30 -7.04 19.01 -0.15
N TYR A 31 -7.03 17.69 -0.06
CA TYR A 31 -7.44 16.93 1.11
C TYR A 31 -6.24 16.19 1.66
N SER A 32 -6.18 16.00 2.98
CA SER A 32 -5.17 15.17 3.64
C SER A 32 -5.80 14.29 4.71
N ILE A 33 -5.22 13.10 4.90
CA ILE A 33 -5.58 12.15 5.95
C ILE A 33 -4.31 11.59 6.58
N CYS A 34 -4.34 11.30 7.87
CA CYS A 34 -3.20 10.75 8.61
C CYS A 34 -3.57 9.46 9.34
N TYR A 35 -2.66 8.50 9.31
CA TYR A 35 -2.74 7.26 10.09
C TYR A 35 -1.53 7.17 11.02
N SER A 36 -1.73 6.71 12.26
CA SER A 36 -0.73 6.75 13.33
C SER A 36 0.62 6.17 12.94
N ASP A 37 0.61 5.05 12.21
CA ASP A 37 1.80 4.22 12.02
C ASP A 37 2.53 4.50 10.70
N ILE A 38 1.86 5.17 9.74
CA ILE A 38 2.36 5.35 8.36
C ILE A 38 2.31 6.80 7.87
N GLY A 39 1.85 7.75 8.70
CA GLY A 39 1.89 9.17 8.42
C GLY A 39 0.70 9.68 7.60
N CYS A 40 0.91 10.80 6.90
CA CYS A 40 -0.14 11.54 6.19
C CYS A 40 -0.05 11.38 4.67
N PHE A 41 -1.21 11.37 4.04
CA PHE A 41 -1.39 11.29 2.59
C PHE A 41 -2.15 12.52 2.13
N GLU A 42 -1.68 13.13 1.03
CA GLU A 42 -2.27 14.32 0.44
C GLU A 42 -2.78 14.01 -0.96
N SER A 43 -3.86 14.68 -1.37
CA SER A 43 -4.44 14.54 -2.71
C SER A 43 -3.96 15.58 -3.71
N ASN A 44 -3.03 16.45 -3.31
CA ASN A 44 -2.39 17.41 -4.19
C ASN A 44 -1.38 16.72 -5.14
N LYS A 45 -0.90 17.47 -6.12
CA LYS A 45 0.13 16.99 -7.05
C LYS A 45 1.37 16.52 -6.29
N PRO A 46 1.96 15.36 -6.63
CA PRO A 46 1.72 14.56 -7.84
C PRO A 46 0.63 13.47 -7.72
N TYR A 47 -0.12 13.43 -6.62
CA TYR A 47 -1.08 12.36 -6.29
C TYR A 47 -2.51 12.64 -6.78
N ASP A 48 -2.72 13.71 -7.55
CA ASP A 48 -4.01 14.09 -8.14
C ASP A 48 -4.45 13.17 -9.29
N ASN A 49 -3.56 12.28 -9.74
CA ASN A 49 -3.83 11.26 -10.75
C ASN A 49 -4.86 10.21 -10.31
N ALA A 50 -5.14 10.11 -9.01
CA ALA A 50 -6.19 9.26 -8.45
C ALA A 50 -7.53 10.01 -8.29
N LEU A 51 -7.81 11.01 -9.12
CA LEU A 51 -9.02 11.87 -9.00
C LEU A 51 -9.18 12.48 -7.59
N TYR A 52 -8.06 12.82 -6.95
CA TYR A 52 -8.02 13.36 -5.59
C TYR A 52 -8.53 12.40 -4.49
N HIS A 53 -8.73 11.11 -4.80
CA HIS A 53 -9.07 10.11 -3.79
C HIS A 53 -7.87 9.88 -2.87
N LEU A 54 -8.13 9.94 -1.56
CA LEU A 54 -7.20 9.55 -0.53
C LEU A 54 -7.28 8.03 -0.29
N PRO A 55 -6.20 7.40 0.21
CA PRO A 55 -6.21 5.98 0.53
C PRO A 55 -7.27 5.66 1.59
N GLN A 56 -7.74 4.41 1.57
CA GLN A 56 -8.52 3.82 2.66
C GLN A 56 -7.65 3.63 3.90
N SER A 57 -8.27 3.47 5.08
CA SER A 57 -7.50 3.26 6.31
C SER A 57 -6.76 1.92 6.31
N PRO A 58 -5.65 1.79 7.05
CA PRO A 58 -4.94 0.51 7.18
C PRO A 58 -5.85 -0.64 7.64
N SER A 59 -6.83 -0.36 8.50
CA SER A 59 -7.81 -1.34 8.97
C SER A 59 -8.83 -1.74 7.90
N GLU A 60 -9.14 -0.86 6.96
CA GLU A 60 -10.06 -1.14 5.85
C GLU A 60 -9.37 -1.93 4.73
N ILE A 61 -8.09 -1.65 4.47
CA ILE A 61 -7.28 -2.41 3.51
C ILE A 61 -6.91 -3.80 4.07
N ASP A 62 -6.70 -3.91 5.39
CA ASP A 62 -6.39 -5.16 6.11
C ASP A 62 -5.19 -5.92 5.50
N VAL A 63 -4.07 -5.19 5.33
CA VAL A 63 -2.83 -5.77 4.77
C VAL A 63 -2.29 -6.87 5.69
N LYS A 64 -2.11 -8.07 5.13
CA LYS A 64 -1.56 -9.23 5.85
C LYS A 64 -0.24 -9.69 5.25
N PHE A 65 0.78 -9.74 6.08
CA PHE A 65 2.08 -10.32 5.72
C PHE A 65 2.07 -11.82 5.99
N LYS A 66 1.86 -12.62 4.94
CA LYS A 66 1.87 -14.08 5.02
C LYS A 66 3.28 -14.61 4.74
N LEU A 67 3.93 -15.14 5.77
CA LEU A 67 5.24 -15.77 5.66
C LEU A 67 5.12 -17.22 5.23
N PHE A 68 5.82 -17.58 4.16
CA PHE A 68 6.10 -18.96 3.79
C PHE A 68 7.61 -19.19 3.85
N THR A 69 8.01 -20.32 4.41
CA THR A 69 9.41 -20.74 4.42
C THR A 69 9.55 -22.15 3.88
N ARG A 70 10.79 -22.63 3.73
CA ARG A 70 11.02 -24.03 3.36
C ARG A 70 10.58 -25.02 4.46
N ARG A 71 10.43 -24.56 5.71
CA ARG A 71 9.93 -25.36 6.84
C ARG A 71 8.39 -25.46 6.83
N ASN A 72 7.71 -24.45 6.31
CA ASN A 72 6.26 -24.38 6.17
C ASN A 72 5.88 -23.90 4.76
N PRO A 73 6.12 -24.71 3.72
CA PRO A 73 5.89 -24.28 2.34
C PRO A 73 4.40 -24.18 2.00
N GLU A 74 3.53 -24.96 2.64
CA GLU A 74 2.10 -25.03 2.34
C GLU A 74 1.26 -24.10 3.22
N THR A 75 1.66 -23.91 4.48
CA THR A 75 0.92 -23.13 5.48
C THR A 75 1.66 -21.85 5.83
N TYR A 76 0.97 -20.72 5.78
CA TYR A 76 1.58 -19.44 6.13
C TYR A 76 1.52 -19.15 7.63
N GLU A 77 2.49 -18.38 8.10
CA GLU A 77 2.45 -17.70 9.39
C GLU A 77 2.11 -16.22 9.15
N ILE A 78 1.32 -15.60 10.03
CA ILE A 78 1.06 -14.16 9.96
C ILE A 78 2.18 -13.42 10.65
N LEU A 79 2.83 -12.52 9.93
CA LEU A 79 3.80 -11.59 10.51
C LEU A 79 3.08 -10.36 11.05
N ILE A 80 3.39 -10.04 12.30
CA ILE A 80 3.01 -8.81 12.97
C ILE A 80 4.26 -7.94 13.06
N SER A 81 4.10 -6.62 12.91
CA SER A 81 5.20 -5.65 13.04
C SER A 81 5.63 -5.47 14.50
N ASP A 82 5.92 -6.57 15.19
CA ASP A 82 6.46 -6.67 16.53
C ASP A 82 7.65 -7.65 16.48
N SER A 83 8.82 -7.16 16.89
CA SER A 83 10.07 -7.94 16.91
C SER A 83 9.95 -9.26 17.69
N THR A 84 9.14 -9.28 18.76
CA THR A 84 8.94 -10.48 19.58
C THR A 84 8.09 -11.51 18.83
N ALA A 85 7.04 -11.06 18.14
CA ALA A 85 6.17 -11.90 17.33
C ALA A 85 6.92 -12.51 16.12
N ILE A 86 7.81 -11.75 15.48
CA ILE A 86 8.61 -12.26 14.35
C ILE A 86 9.49 -13.44 14.78
N ASN A 87 10.10 -13.36 15.97
CA ASN A 87 10.96 -14.43 16.51
C ASN A 87 10.21 -15.73 16.84
N LEU A 88 8.87 -15.68 16.93
CA LEU A 88 8.02 -16.86 17.14
C LEU A 88 7.66 -17.58 15.83
N THR A 89 8.02 -17.03 14.68
CA THR A 89 7.75 -17.61 13.36
C THR A 89 8.97 -18.35 12.80
N ASN A 90 8.82 -19.01 11.65
CA ASN A 90 9.95 -19.61 10.94
C ASN A 90 10.87 -18.60 10.23
N TYR A 91 10.67 -17.30 10.44
CA TYR A 91 11.52 -16.27 9.85
C TYR A 91 12.98 -16.41 10.31
N THR A 92 13.93 -16.32 9.38
CA THR A 92 15.36 -16.37 9.69
C THR A 92 16.08 -15.23 8.98
N ARG A 93 16.79 -14.40 9.75
CA ARG A 93 17.54 -13.24 9.23
C ARG A 93 18.66 -13.65 8.26
N SER A 94 19.21 -14.86 8.42
CA SER A 94 20.25 -15.40 7.54
C SER A 94 19.72 -15.83 6.16
N SER A 95 18.40 -15.97 5.99
CA SER A 95 17.80 -16.33 4.72
C SER A 95 17.39 -15.10 3.92
N ASP A 96 17.63 -15.17 2.61
CA ASP A 96 17.10 -14.23 1.64
C ASP A 96 15.58 -14.06 1.77
N THR A 97 15.13 -12.85 2.06
CA THR A 97 13.70 -12.50 2.14
C THR A 97 13.23 -11.94 0.79
N LYS A 98 12.08 -12.40 0.31
CA LYS A 98 11.47 -11.97 -0.97
C LYS A 98 9.99 -11.67 -0.73
N PHE A 99 9.54 -10.50 -1.15
CA PHE A 99 8.13 -10.09 -1.05
C PHE A 99 7.43 -10.32 -2.39
N ILE A 100 6.24 -10.92 -2.34
CA ILE A 100 5.33 -11.05 -3.48
C ILE A 100 4.09 -10.24 -3.13
N ILE A 101 3.80 -9.22 -3.94
CA ILE A 101 2.69 -8.28 -3.73
C ILE A 101 1.79 -8.37 -4.95
N HIS A 102 0.56 -8.83 -4.76
CA HIS A 102 -0.41 -8.91 -5.83
C HIS A 102 -0.97 -7.52 -6.19
N GLY A 103 -1.49 -7.40 -7.41
CA GLY A 103 -2.08 -6.17 -7.93
C GLY A 103 -3.56 -6.31 -8.27
N TYR A 104 -3.96 -5.63 -9.34
CA TYR A 104 -5.33 -5.52 -9.85
C TYR A 104 -6.14 -6.84 -9.79
N GLN A 105 -7.25 -6.83 -9.03
CA GLN A 105 -8.23 -7.92 -8.93
C GLN A 105 -7.69 -9.30 -8.53
N HIS A 106 -6.48 -9.38 -7.98
CA HIS A 106 -5.92 -10.64 -7.50
C HIS A 106 -5.80 -10.65 -5.97
N SER A 107 -5.75 -11.86 -5.43
CA SER A 107 -5.37 -12.16 -4.05
C SER A 107 -4.36 -13.32 -4.09
N LEU A 108 -3.74 -13.64 -2.97
CA LEU A 108 -2.75 -14.72 -2.84
C LEU A 108 -3.26 -16.14 -3.24
N SER A 109 -4.53 -16.30 -3.62
CA SER A 109 -5.05 -17.52 -4.25
C SER A 109 -4.83 -17.58 -5.77
N ALA A 110 -4.28 -16.52 -6.38
CA ALA A 110 -3.96 -16.53 -7.79
C ALA A 110 -2.85 -17.54 -8.08
N LEU A 111 -3.00 -18.29 -9.18
CA LEU A 111 -2.06 -19.36 -9.55
C LEU A 111 -0.62 -18.85 -9.68
N TRP A 112 -0.42 -17.61 -10.10
CA TRP A 112 0.90 -17.03 -10.29
C TRP A 112 1.61 -16.75 -8.96
N ASP A 113 0.89 -16.28 -7.93
CA ASP A 113 1.43 -16.04 -6.59
C ASP A 113 1.94 -17.36 -5.99
N ILE A 114 1.11 -18.40 -6.04
CA ILE A 114 1.42 -19.73 -5.53
C ILE A 114 2.62 -20.33 -6.27
N LYS A 115 2.62 -20.25 -7.60
CA LYS A 115 3.71 -20.78 -8.43
C LYS A 115 5.02 -20.03 -8.16
N MET A 116 4.99 -18.71 -8.12
CA MET A 116 6.17 -17.89 -7.84
C MET A 116 6.76 -18.21 -6.46
N LYS A 117 5.92 -18.24 -5.43
CA LYS A 117 6.31 -18.64 -4.07
C LYS A 117 6.97 -20.03 -4.08
N ASN A 118 6.33 -21.03 -4.69
CA ASN A 118 6.85 -22.40 -4.73
C ASN A 118 8.22 -22.49 -5.42
N GLU A 119 8.40 -21.83 -6.57
CA GLU A 119 9.67 -21.87 -7.30
C GLU A 119 10.79 -21.12 -6.58
N ILE A 120 10.49 -20.01 -5.90
CA ILE A 120 11.46 -19.31 -5.04
C ILE A 120 11.93 -20.21 -3.90
N LEU A 121 11.00 -20.90 -3.22
CA LEU A 121 11.34 -21.81 -2.12
C LEU A 121 12.21 -22.99 -2.59
N LYS A 122 11.92 -23.56 -3.76
CA LYS A 122 12.69 -24.66 -4.37
C LYS A 122 14.08 -24.24 -4.84
N ARG A 123 14.22 -23.11 -5.55
CA ARG A 123 15.52 -22.70 -6.10
C ARG A 123 16.55 -22.48 -4.99
N ALA A 124 16.10 -21.92 -3.88
CA ALA A 124 17.00 -21.55 -2.82
C ALA A 124 17.40 -22.75 -1.91
N SER A 125 16.66 -23.87 -1.93
CA SER A 125 17.18 -25.13 -1.35
C SER A 125 18.24 -25.78 -2.23
N LEU A 126 18.06 -25.75 -3.55
CA LEU A 126 19.04 -26.30 -4.49
C LEU A 126 20.38 -25.58 -4.40
N PHE A 127 20.37 -24.25 -4.22
CA PHE A 127 21.59 -23.48 -4.05
C PHE A 127 22.32 -23.82 -2.74
N SER A 128 21.61 -23.92 -1.61
CA SER A 128 22.23 -24.35 -0.35
C SER A 128 22.79 -25.77 -0.41
N SER A 129 22.10 -26.70 -1.10
CA SER A 129 22.61 -28.05 -1.33
C SER A 129 23.86 -28.04 -2.21
N LEU A 130 23.90 -27.18 -3.22
CA LEU A 130 25.04 -27.06 -4.12
C LEU A 130 26.25 -26.45 -3.40
N GLU A 131 26.07 -25.40 -2.61
CA GLU A 131 27.14 -24.82 -1.78
C GLU A 131 27.68 -25.85 -0.77
N GLN A 132 26.80 -26.61 -0.13
CA GLN A 132 27.19 -27.67 0.80
C GLN A 132 27.94 -28.84 0.10
N ILE A 133 27.61 -29.14 -1.16
CA ILE A 133 28.34 -30.12 -1.98
C ILE A 133 29.67 -29.57 -2.49
N LEU A 134 29.72 -28.27 -2.81
CA LEU A 134 30.92 -27.62 -3.35
C LEU A 134 31.87 -27.09 -2.27
N GLY A 135 31.48 -27.16 -0.99
CA GLY A 135 32.28 -26.73 0.14
C GLY A 135 32.59 -25.22 0.15
N LEU A 136 31.71 -24.41 -0.47
CA LEU A 136 31.76 -22.95 -0.43
C LEU A 136 31.08 -22.42 0.83
#